data_AF-A0A1G1SZV5-F1
#
_entry.id   AF-A0A1G1SZV5-F1
#
_cell.length_a   1.000
_cell.length_b   1.000
_cell.length_c   1.000
_cell.angle_alpha   90.00
_cell.angle_beta   90.00
_cell.angle_gamma   90.00
#
_symmetry.space_group_name_H-M   'P 1'
#
loop_
_entity.id
_entity.type
_entity.pdbx_description
1 polymer ?
#
loop_
_entity_poly.entity_id
_entity_poly.type
_entity_poly.pdbx_seq_one_letter_code
_entity_poly.pdbx_strand_id
1 'polypeptide(L)'
;MVPPVFYFTNPGHLKSFEITQPWQGFMLTASYDFLRAHGRGEPSQEFPFLLAASTPPLRLGPAMQERLASLCQLMAHEYAGNSPLKESILGNLLGSFLLYVKELLRDTRLHISPRNRPEAIVDQFYRLLAEQFSSLGGPRATRPPRRSSSPISCTSTPSTLGPW
;
A
#
# COMPACT_ATOMS: atom_id res chain seq x y z
N MET A 1 15.33 -20.81 11.88
CA MET A 1 15.21 -19.42 11.39
C MET A 1 13.80 -19.21 10.85
N VAL A 2 13.11 -18.15 11.28
CA VAL A 2 11.78 -17.83 10.74
C VAL A 2 11.97 -17.19 9.36
N PRO A 3 11.25 -17.62 8.31
CA PRO A 3 11.39 -17.03 6.98
C PRO A 3 10.97 -15.55 7.00
N PRO A 4 11.60 -14.68 6.20
CA PRO A 4 11.20 -13.30 6.10
C PRO A 4 9.77 -13.22 5.57
N VAL A 5 8.97 -12.38 6.22
CA VAL A 5 7.57 -12.18 5.88
C VAL A 5 7.40 -10.79 5.29
N PHE A 6 6.76 -10.74 4.14
CA PHE A 6 6.34 -9.50 3.49
C PHE A 6 4.88 -9.23 3.83
N TYR A 7 4.61 -8.03 4.33
CA TYR A 7 3.27 -7.55 4.62
C TYR A 7 2.94 -6.38 3.71
N PHE A 8 1.72 -6.40 3.18
CA PHE A 8 1.19 -5.30 2.40
C PHE A 8 -0.09 -4.77 3.06
N THR A 9 -0.15 -3.46 3.25
CA THR A 9 -1.26 -2.78 3.94
C THR A 9 -1.73 -1.62 3.09
N ASN A 10 -2.99 -1.67 2.68
CA ASN A 10 -3.60 -0.56 1.96
C ASN A 10 -4.12 0.50 2.93
N PRO A 11 -4.02 1.79 2.57
CA PRO A 11 -4.57 2.87 3.37
C PRO A 11 -6.08 2.65 3.58
N GLY A 12 -6.56 2.94 4.80
CA GLY A 12 -7.95 2.70 5.20
C GLY A 12 -8.21 1.33 5.85
N HIS A 13 -7.24 0.41 5.84
CA HIS A 13 -7.32 -0.82 6.63
C HIS A 13 -6.77 -0.61 8.03
N LEU A 14 -7.63 -0.68 9.04
CA LEU A 14 -7.19 -0.77 10.43
C LEU A 14 -6.62 -2.17 10.67
N LYS A 15 -5.29 -2.26 10.77
CA LYS A 15 -4.60 -3.46 11.26
C LYS A 15 -3.86 -3.08 12.54
N SER A 16 -4.20 -3.73 13.64
CA SER A 16 -3.36 -3.70 14.83
C SER A 16 -2.27 -4.77 14.69
N PHE A 17 -1.04 -4.41 15.00
CA PHE A 17 0.07 -5.34 15.08
C PHE A 17 0.69 -5.19 16.46
N GLU A 18 0.96 -6.31 17.11
CA GLU A 18 1.76 -6.35 18.33
C GLU A 18 3.14 -6.88 17.98
N ILE A 19 4.16 -6.06 18.19
CA ILE A 19 5.56 -6.45 18.00
C ILE A 19 6.05 -6.98 19.33
N THR A 20 6.00 -8.30 19.51
CA THR A 20 6.38 -8.97 20.76
C THR A 20 7.88 -9.22 20.89
N GLN A 21 8.64 -9.04 19.80
CA GLN A 21 10.09 -9.24 19.76
C GLN A 21 10.76 -8.15 18.91
N PRO A 22 12.03 -7.80 19.16
CA PRO A 22 12.77 -6.83 18.34
C PRO A 22 12.76 -7.26 16.87
N TRP A 23 12.18 -6.41 16.01
CA TRP A 23 12.10 -6.67 14.58
C TRP A 23 13.18 -5.87 13.84
N GLN A 24 13.94 -6.56 12.96
CA GLN A 24 14.73 -5.92 11.92
C GLN A 24 14.00 -6.06 10.59
N GLY A 25 13.67 -4.93 9.98
CA GLY A 25 12.96 -4.89 8.71
C GLY A 25 12.80 -3.48 8.18
N PHE A 26 12.05 -3.37 7.08
CA PHE A 26 11.73 -2.10 6.44
C PHE A 26 10.23 -1.87 6.49
N MET A 27 9.84 -0.64 6.80
CA MET A 27 8.48 -0.14 6.60
C MET A 27 8.53 0.92 5.52
N LEU A 28 7.93 0.62 4.37
CA LEU A 28 7.84 1.56 3.26
C LEU A 28 6.44 2.15 3.22
N THR A 29 6.35 3.48 3.22
CA THR A 29 5.10 4.22 3.04
C THR A 29 5.28 5.24 1.94
N ALA A 30 4.30 5.33 1.05
CA ALA A 30 4.29 6.29 -0.04
C ALA A 30 2.86 6.77 -0.27
N SER A 31 2.70 8.05 -0.62
CA SER A 31 1.40 8.57 -1.01
C SER A 31 1.06 8.19 -2.44
N TYR A 32 -0.23 8.12 -2.74
CA TYR A 32 -0.69 7.93 -4.11
C TYR A 32 -0.23 9.07 -5.03
N ASP A 33 -0.19 10.30 -4.51
CA ASP A 33 0.27 11.47 -5.25
C ASP A 33 1.74 11.37 -5.65
N PHE A 34 2.60 10.85 -4.77
CA PHE A 34 4.00 10.60 -5.07
C PHE A 34 4.16 9.56 -6.19
N LEU A 35 3.41 8.47 -6.12
CA LEU A 35 3.40 7.44 -7.16
C LEU A 35 2.94 7.98 -8.51
N ARG A 36 1.95 8.86 -8.53
CA ARG A 36 1.46 9.49 -9.77
C ARG A 36 2.45 10.51 -10.33
N ALA A 37 3.14 11.27 -9.47
CA ALA A 37 4.10 12.28 -9.89
C ALA A 37 5.39 11.69 -10.48
N HIS A 38 5.80 10.50 -10.02
CA HIS A 38 7.08 9.89 -10.41
C HIS A 38 6.96 8.51 -11.09
N GLY A 39 5.75 7.96 -11.20
CA GLY A 39 5.47 6.70 -11.89
C GLY A 39 5.25 6.87 -13.39
N ARG A 40 5.24 5.74 -14.12
CA ARG A 40 4.93 5.72 -15.56
C ARG A 40 3.46 5.39 -15.77
N GLY A 41 2.61 6.43 -15.75
CA GLY A 41 1.17 6.30 -15.97
C GLY A 41 0.36 6.23 -14.68
N GLU A 42 -0.87 5.75 -14.78
CA GLU A 42 -1.80 5.71 -13.64
C GLU A 42 -1.47 4.52 -12.71
N PRO A 43 -1.07 4.76 -11.44
CA PRO A 43 -0.63 3.69 -10.54
C PRO A 43 -1.68 2.61 -10.31
N SER A 44 -2.96 2.98 -10.38
CA SER A 44 -4.10 2.06 -10.21
C SER A 44 -4.21 1.04 -11.36
N GLN A 45 -3.78 1.40 -12.56
CA GLN A 45 -3.79 0.52 -13.73
C GLN A 45 -2.57 -0.41 -13.74
N GLU A 46 -1.41 0.12 -13.39
CA GLU A 46 -0.16 -0.65 -13.41
C GLU A 46 -0.04 -1.58 -12.20
N PHE A 47 -0.48 -1.11 -11.02
CA PHE A 47 -0.38 -1.79 -9.73
C PHE A 47 -1.76 -1.90 -9.06
N PRO A 48 -2.71 -2.67 -9.62
CA PRO A 48 -4.07 -2.78 -9.09
C PRO A 48 -4.12 -3.35 -7.66
N PHE A 49 -3.07 -4.04 -7.21
CA PHE A 49 -2.96 -4.53 -5.83
C PHE A 49 -2.88 -3.40 -4.79
N LEU A 50 -2.45 -2.18 -5.17
CA LEU A 50 -2.49 -1.00 -4.30
C LEU A 50 -3.93 -0.62 -3.87
N LEU A 51 -4.95 -1.15 -4.57
CA LEU A 51 -6.37 -0.91 -4.28
C LEU A 51 -7.06 -2.16 -3.72
N ALA A 52 -6.39 -3.31 -3.65
CA ALA A 52 -7.01 -4.58 -3.26
C ALA A 52 -7.31 -4.66 -1.76
N ALA A 53 -8.50 -5.13 -1.38
CA ALA A 53 -8.97 -5.08 0.02
C ALA A 53 -8.11 -5.88 1.03
N SER A 54 -7.33 -6.88 0.62
CA SER A 54 -6.38 -7.54 1.53
C SER A 54 -5.36 -8.35 0.76
N THR A 55 -4.10 -8.26 1.17
CA THR A 55 -3.04 -9.17 0.75
C THR A 55 -2.62 -10.00 1.96
N PRO A 56 -2.67 -11.34 1.90
CA PRO A 56 -2.20 -12.18 2.99
C PRO A 56 -0.68 -12.00 3.17
N PRO A 57 -0.13 -12.27 4.38
CA PRO A 57 1.30 -12.25 4.60
C PRO A 57 2.01 -13.24 3.65
N LEU A 58 3.07 -12.79 2.99
CA LEU A 58 3.80 -13.59 2.01
C LEU A 58 5.14 -14.03 2.58
N ARG A 59 5.53 -15.29 2.32
CA ARG A 59 6.87 -15.77 2.64
C ARG A 59 7.78 -15.50 1.45
N LEU A 60 8.92 -14.86 1.71
CA LEU A 60 9.89 -14.56 0.67
C LEU A 60 10.88 -15.72 0.50
N GLY A 61 11.14 -16.10 -0.75
CA GLY A 61 12.31 -16.91 -1.08
C GLY A 61 13.61 -16.08 -0.98
N PRO A 62 14.78 -16.71 -0.81
CA PRO A 62 16.04 -16.00 -0.56
C PRO A 62 16.37 -14.93 -1.62
N ALA A 63 16.19 -15.26 -2.90
CA ALA A 63 16.48 -14.34 -4.01
C ALA A 63 15.56 -13.11 -4.02
N MET A 64 14.26 -13.29 -3.72
CA MET A 64 13.31 -12.16 -3.66
C MET A 64 13.56 -11.30 -2.42
N GLN A 65 13.88 -11.94 -1.28
CA GLN A 65 14.27 -11.24 -0.06
C GLN A 65 15.47 -10.32 -0.32
N GLU A 66 16.54 -10.84 -0.91
CA GLU A 66 17.75 -10.06 -1.20
C GLU A 66 17.43 -8.87 -2.11
N ARG A 67 16.72 -9.11 -3.22
CA ARG A 67 16.33 -8.04 -4.16
C ARG A 67 15.54 -6.91 -3.49
N LEU A 68 14.48 -7.26 -2.74
CA LEU A 68 13.64 -6.27 -2.08
C LEU A 68 14.40 -5.53 -0.98
N ALA A 69 15.24 -6.24 -0.21
CA ALA A 69 16.06 -5.64 0.84
C ALA A 69 17.08 -4.64 0.26
N SER A 70 17.77 -4.98 -0.84
CA SER A 70 18.71 -4.08 -1.50
C SER A 70 18.02 -2.81 -2.01
N LEU A 71 16.81 -2.92 -2.59
CA LEU A 71 16.02 -1.75 -3.00
C LEU A 71 15.63 -0.88 -1.81
N CYS A 72 15.19 -1.48 -0.69
CA CYS A 72 14.86 -0.74 0.52
C CYS A 72 16.07 -0.02 1.11
N GLN A 73 17.25 -0.66 1.14
CA GLN A 73 18.48 -0.04 1.60
C GLN A 73 18.88 1.16 0.73
N LEU A 74 18.78 1.01 -0.60
CA LEU A 74 19.09 2.09 -1.53
C LEU A 74 18.11 3.26 -1.39
N MET A 75 16.80 2.97 -1.25
CA MET A 75 15.80 4.00 -0.97
C MET A 75 16.07 4.71 0.36
N ALA A 76 16.43 3.98 1.42
CA ALA A 76 16.76 4.58 2.71
C ALA A 76 18.00 5.49 2.62
N HIS A 77 19.02 5.07 1.88
CA HIS A 77 20.22 5.86 1.63
C HIS A 77 19.89 7.16 0.87
N GLU A 78 19.18 7.06 -0.24
CA GLU A 78 18.79 8.22 -1.06
C GLU A 78 17.83 9.16 -0.32
N TYR A 79 16.93 8.62 0.50
CA TYR A 79 16.01 9.41 1.31
C TYR A 79 16.74 10.28 2.33
N ALA A 80 17.80 9.76 2.93
CA ALA A 80 18.67 10.48 3.88
C ALA A 80 19.63 11.47 3.18
N GLY A 81 19.80 11.38 1.86
CA GLY A 81 20.64 12.26 1.06
C GLY A 81 20.00 13.61 0.74
N ASN A 82 20.82 14.50 0.18
CA ASN A 82 20.45 15.86 -0.22
C ASN A 82 20.49 16.08 -1.74
N SER A 83 20.40 15.01 -2.53
CA SER A 83 20.40 15.12 -3.99
C SER A 83 19.19 15.93 -4.46
N PRO A 84 19.35 16.89 -5.40
CA PRO A 84 18.22 17.59 -6.00
C PRO A 84 17.35 16.64 -6.85
N LEU A 85 17.88 15.48 -7.24
CA LEU A 85 17.15 14.44 -7.98
C LEU A 85 16.52 13.38 -7.09
N LYS A 86 16.59 13.56 -5.75
CA LYS A 86 16.15 12.57 -4.76
C LYS A 86 14.77 12.00 -5.05
N GLU A 87 13.77 12.85 -5.28
CA GLU A 87 12.39 12.38 -5.50
C GLU A 87 12.26 11.54 -6.78
N SER A 88 12.95 11.94 -7.85
CA SER A 88 12.96 11.16 -9.10
C SER A 88 13.67 9.83 -8.94
N ILE A 89 14.76 9.77 -8.17
CA ILE A 89 15.48 8.53 -7.87
C ILE A 89 14.58 7.61 -7.04
N LEU A 90 14.00 8.13 -5.96
CA LEU A 90 13.09 7.38 -5.09
C LEU A 90 11.87 6.86 -5.85
N GLY A 91 11.28 7.67 -6.75
CA GLY A 91 10.16 7.24 -7.59
C GLY A 91 10.51 6.06 -8.50
N ASN A 92 11.68 6.09 -9.13
CA ASN A 92 12.15 4.98 -9.97
C ASN A 92 12.45 3.71 -9.15
N LEU A 93 13.05 3.86 -7.97
CA LEU A 93 13.32 2.75 -7.07
C LEU A 93 12.01 2.13 -6.55
N LEU A 94 11.05 2.96 -6.16
CA LEU A 94 9.74 2.53 -5.71
C LEU A 94 8.95 1.84 -6.84
N GLY A 95 8.99 2.38 -8.07
CA GLY A 95 8.39 1.72 -9.23
C GLY A 95 8.98 0.33 -9.47
N SER A 96 10.31 0.21 -9.40
CA SER A 96 11.01 -1.08 -9.52
C SER A 96 10.62 -2.04 -8.40
N PHE A 97 10.51 -1.55 -7.16
CA PHE A 97 10.03 -2.32 -6.02
C PHE A 97 8.60 -2.84 -6.25
N LEU A 98 7.69 -2.00 -6.71
CA LEU A 98 6.30 -2.38 -7.00
C LEU A 98 6.19 -3.40 -8.13
N LEU A 99 7.08 -3.37 -9.12
CA LEU A 99 7.15 -4.40 -10.16
C LEU A 99 7.54 -5.76 -9.59
N TYR A 100 8.52 -5.83 -8.68
CA TYR A 100 8.86 -7.08 -7.99
C TYR A 100 7.75 -7.57 -7.06
N VAL A 101 7.07 -6.65 -6.36
CA VAL A 101 5.88 -7.02 -5.56
C VAL A 101 4.76 -7.55 -6.47
N LYS A 102 4.56 -6.96 -7.65
CA LYS A 102 3.60 -7.45 -8.65
C LYS A 102 3.93 -8.88 -9.09
N GLU A 103 5.20 -9.17 -9.36
CA GLU A 103 5.69 -10.51 -9.69
C GLU A 103 5.42 -11.49 -8.54
N LEU A 104 5.81 -11.13 -7.32
CA LEU A 104 5.58 -11.94 -6.11
C LEU A 104 4.10 -12.28 -5.88
N LEU A 105 3.22 -11.30 -6.06
CA LEU A 105 1.77 -11.47 -5.91
C LEU A 105 1.18 -12.33 -7.01
N ARG A 106 1.68 -12.20 -8.25
CA ARG A 106 1.25 -13.05 -9.37
C ARG A 106 1.57 -14.51 -9.08
N ASP A 107 2.81 -14.79 -8.65
CA ASP A 107 3.25 -16.16 -8.35
C ASP A 107 2.47 -16.75 -7.17
N THR A 108 2.24 -15.95 -6.12
CA THR A 108 1.42 -16.40 -4.98
C THR A 108 0.00 -16.75 -5.39
N ARG A 109 -0.66 -15.92 -6.23
CA ARG A 109 -2.01 -16.22 -6.74
C ARG A 109 -2.06 -17.48 -7.59
N LEU A 110 -0.98 -17.81 -8.33
CA LEU A 110 -0.88 -19.07 -9.09
C LEU A 110 -0.80 -20.29 -8.16
N HIS A 111 -0.23 -20.13 -6.95
CA HIS A 111 -0.10 -21.20 -5.97
C HIS A 111 -1.30 -21.37 -5.03
N ILE A 112 -2.21 -20.39 -4.93
CA ILE A 112 -3.47 -20.52 -4.18
C ILE A 112 -4.49 -21.26 -5.06
N SER A 113 -4.85 -22.48 -4.68
CA SER A 113 -5.80 -23.33 -5.41
C SER A 113 -7.15 -22.61 -5.65
N PRO A 114 -7.77 -22.71 -6.84
CA PRO A 114 -8.99 -21.98 -7.21
C PRO A 114 -10.22 -22.25 -6.31
N ARG A 115 -10.13 -23.22 -5.41
CA ARG A 115 -11.21 -23.64 -4.51
C ARG A 115 -11.35 -22.77 -3.25
N ASN A 116 -10.32 -22.00 -2.88
CA ASN A 116 -10.31 -21.11 -1.70
C ASN A 116 -10.08 -19.64 -2.10
N ARG A 117 -11.03 -19.03 -2.83
CA ARG A 117 -11.00 -17.59 -3.15
C ARG A 117 -11.93 -16.81 -2.22
N PRO A 118 -11.48 -16.36 -1.03
CA PRO A 118 -12.26 -15.46 -0.19
C PRO A 118 -12.57 -14.13 -0.90
N GLU A 119 -11.72 -13.74 -1.86
CA GLU A 119 -11.91 -12.60 -2.75
C GLU A 119 -13.22 -12.70 -3.57
N ALA A 120 -13.61 -13.90 -3.99
CA ALA A 120 -14.87 -14.10 -4.73
C ALA A 120 -16.10 -13.81 -3.87
N ILE A 121 -16.03 -14.10 -2.56
CA ILE A 121 -17.11 -13.81 -1.61
C ILE A 121 -17.19 -12.30 -1.36
N VAL A 122 -16.04 -11.64 -1.21
CA VAL A 122 -15.97 -10.18 -1.00
C VAL A 122 -16.44 -9.42 -2.24
N ASP A 123 -16.00 -9.83 -3.44
CA ASP A 123 -16.43 -9.25 -4.71
C ASP A 123 -17.93 -9.49 -4.94
N GLN A 124 -18.43 -10.68 -4.63
CA GLN A 124 -19.86 -10.99 -4.68
C GLN A 124 -20.65 -10.14 -3.69
N PHE A 125 -20.13 -9.92 -2.49
CA PHE A 125 -20.76 -9.06 -1.49
C PHE A 125 -20.84 -7.60 -1.96
N TYR A 126 -19.75 -7.04 -2.48
CA TYR A 126 -19.75 -5.68 -3.04
C TYR A 126 -20.69 -5.55 -4.24
N ARG A 127 -20.76 -6.56 -5.11
CA ARG A 127 -21.70 -6.59 -6.24
C ARG A 127 -23.15 -6.60 -5.77
N LEU A 128 -23.49 -7.46 -4.80
CA LEU A 128 -24.83 -7.53 -4.21
C LEU A 128 -25.21 -6.22 -3.51
N LEU A 129 -24.27 -5.60 -2.79
CA LEU A 129 -24.48 -4.28 -2.19
C LEU A 129 -24.77 -3.22 -3.25
N ALA A 130 -23.96 -3.14 -4.29
CA ALA A 130 -24.13 -2.17 -5.37
C ALA A 130 -25.49 -2.35 -6.06
N GLU A 131 -25.92 -3.58 -6.32
CA GLU A 131 -27.23 -3.89 -6.92
C GLU A 131 -28.40 -3.44 -6.02
N GLN A 132 -28.36 -3.77 -4.73
CA GLN A 132 -29.44 -3.43 -3.79
C GLN A 132 -29.54 -1.91 -3.57
N PHE A 133 -28.42 -1.22 -3.40
CA PHE A 133 -28.42 0.24 -3.18
C PHE A 133 -28.70 1.04 -4.46
N SER A 134 -28.38 0.51 -5.65
CA SER A 134 -28.79 1.13 -6.92
C SER A 134 -30.29 1.05 -7.16
N SER A 135 -30.96 0.01 -6.64
CA SER A 135 -32.42 -0.16 -6.74
C SER A 135 -33.21 0.79 -5.81
N LEU A 136 -32.56 1.32 -4.77
CA LEU A 136 -33.15 2.20 -3.76
C LEU A 136 -33.14 3.69 -4.13
N GLY A 137 -33.15 4.02 -5.43
CA GLY A 137 -33.12 5.37 -6.01
C GLY A 137 -33.52 6.50 -5.06
N GLY A 138 -32.56 6.97 -4.26
CA GLY A 138 -32.66 8.23 -3.54
C GLY A 138 -32.43 9.37 -4.53
N PRO A 139 -33.12 10.51 -4.36
CA PRO A 139 -33.08 11.60 -5.33
C PRO A 139 -31.63 12.00 -5.62
N ARG A 140 -31.35 12.12 -6.93
CA ARG A 140 -30.09 12.56 -7.52
C ARG A 140 -29.55 13.74 -6.71
N ALA A 141 -28.52 13.51 -5.89
CA ALA A 141 -27.87 14.57 -5.14
C ALA A 141 -27.37 15.59 -6.16
N THR A 142 -28.09 16.71 -6.24
CA THR A 142 -27.68 17.89 -7.00
C THR A 142 -26.30 18.28 -6.51
N ARG A 143 -25.35 18.19 -7.44
CA ARG A 143 -23.97 18.66 -7.33
C ARG A 143 -23.89 19.92 -6.44
N PRO A 144 -23.25 19.86 -5.26
CA PRO A 144 -23.09 21.06 -4.45
C PRO A 144 -22.14 22.03 -5.16
N PRO A 145 -22.34 23.35 -5.00
CA PRO A 145 -21.57 24.37 -5.69
C PRO A 145 -20.12 24.35 -5.21
N ARG A 146 -19.20 24.57 -6.18
CA ARG A 146 -17.78 24.83 -5.94
C ARG A 146 -17.63 25.99 -4.94
N ARG A 147 -16.92 25.77 -3.84
CA ARG A 147 -16.28 26.86 -3.08
C ARG A 147 -14.80 26.56 -2.90
N SER A 148 -14.04 27.57 -3.27
CA SER A 148 -12.60 27.77 -3.08
C SER A 148 -12.25 27.93 -1.60
N SER A 149 -11.17 27.30 -1.14
CA SER A 149 -10.02 27.95 -0.49
C SER A 149 -9.04 26.92 0.10
N SER A 150 -7.75 27.23 -0.08
CA SER A 150 -6.46 26.61 0.22
C SER A 150 -6.18 26.22 1.71
N PRO A 151 -4.92 25.97 2.15
CA PRO A 151 -4.37 24.63 2.34
C PRO A 151 -3.81 24.38 3.77
N ILE A 152 -3.46 23.11 4.07
CA ILE A 152 -2.63 22.65 5.22
C ILE A 152 -3.28 22.67 6.61
N SER A 153 -3.19 21.52 7.30
CA SER A 153 -3.15 21.47 8.77
C SER A 153 -2.14 20.41 9.22
N CYS A 154 -1.14 20.84 9.98
CA CYS A 154 -0.13 20.02 10.65
C CYS A 154 -0.42 20.09 12.16
N THR A 155 -0.60 18.97 12.84
CA THR A 155 -0.74 18.94 14.31
C THR A 155 0.25 17.96 14.91
N SER A 156 1.21 18.49 15.66
CA SER A 156 2.07 17.77 16.59
C SER A 156 1.37 17.66 17.95
N THR A 157 1.26 16.47 18.52
CA THR A 157 0.96 16.29 19.95
C THR A 157 2.27 16.13 20.74
N PRO A 158 2.50 16.92 21.80
CA PRO A 158 3.64 16.74 22.70
C PRO A 158 3.34 15.61 23.68
N SER A 159 4.12 14.52 23.62
CA SER A 159 4.13 13.49 24.66
C SER A 159 5.08 13.92 25.78
N THR A 160 4.53 14.60 26.79
CA THR A 160 5.16 14.75 28.10
C THR A 160 4.49 13.77 29.05
N LEU A 161 5.15 12.64 29.34
CA LEU A 161 4.81 11.78 30.46
C LEU A 161 6.11 11.45 31.20
N GLY A 162 6.34 12.25 32.25
CA GLY A 162 7.22 11.90 33.36
C GLY A 162 6.50 10.98 34.36
N PRO A 163 7.21 10.55 35.41
CA PRO A 163 7.14 9.18 35.93
C PRO A 163 6.18 9.03 37.10
N TRP A 164 5.53 7.87 37.21
CA TRP A 164 5.24 7.12 38.44
C TRP A 164 5.11 5.65 38.09
#